data_AF-A0A367EXT1-F1
#
_entry.id   AF-A0A367EXT1-F1
#
_cell.length_a   1.000
_cell.length_b   1.000
_cell.length_c   1.000
_cell.angle_alpha   90.00
_cell.angle_beta   90.00
_cell.angle_gamma   90.00
#
_symmetry.space_group_name_H-M   'P 1'
#
loop_
_entity.id
_entity.type
_entity.pdbx_description
1 polymer ?
#
loop_
_entity_poly.entity_id
_entity_poly.type
_entity_poly.pdbx_seq_one_letter_code
_entity_poly.pdbx_strand_id
1 'polypeptide(L)'
;MLQHRVMTSSRAPVPLTEQDRELLEAIRTPGTPENVAVQALAGQTLSPETSTSAALHTLIDVARNAVLEEVMATGYAALAAAHDDEDHAFRRAARRRTAEVAAD
;
A
#
# COMPACT_ATOMS: atom_id res chain seq x y z
N MET A 1 7.22 -23.73 -21.46
CA MET A 1 7.06 -24.36 -20.13
C MET A 1 6.72 -23.28 -19.13
N LEU A 2 5.44 -23.10 -18.75
CA LEU A 2 5.06 -22.17 -17.69
C LEU A 2 5.51 -22.76 -16.35
N GLN A 3 6.39 -22.05 -15.64
CA GLN A 3 6.77 -22.41 -14.28
C GLN A 3 5.55 -22.22 -13.37
N HIS A 4 4.97 -23.33 -12.92
CA HIS A 4 3.96 -23.34 -11.88
C HIS A 4 4.65 -22.95 -10.57
N ARG A 5 4.50 -21.69 -10.15
CA ARG A 5 5.02 -21.22 -8.86
C ARG A 5 4.23 -21.94 -7.78
N VAL A 6 4.82 -22.98 -7.19
CA VAL A 6 4.28 -23.63 -5.99
C VAL A 6 4.24 -22.57 -4.89
N MET A 7 3.05 -22.08 -4.55
CA MET A 7 2.87 -21.24 -3.37
C MET A 7 3.00 -22.13 -2.14
N THR A 8 4.17 -22.12 -1.52
CA THR A 8 4.40 -22.77 -0.24
C THR A 8 3.64 -21.99 0.84
N SER A 9 2.48 -22.53 1.25
CA SER A 9 1.71 -21.97 2.37
C SER A 9 2.34 -22.40 3.69
N SER A 10 3.12 -21.52 4.32
CA SER A 10 3.56 -21.69 5.71
C SER A 10 2.46 -21.27 6.67
N ARG A 11 2.19 -22.07 7.71
CA ARG A 11 1.25 -21.73 8.78
C ARG A 11 2.03 -21.23 9.99
N ALA A 12 1.87 -19.96 10.32
CA ALA A 12 2.35 -19.38 11.57
C ALA A 12 1.17 -19.14 12.52
N PRO A 13 1.21 -19.60 13.78
CA PRO A 13 0.18 -19.27 14.74
C PRO A 13 0.25 -17.78 15.10
N VAL A 14 -0.88 -17.09 15.00
CA VAL A 14 -1.02 -15.68 15.36
C VAL A 14 -1.86 -15.58 16.64
N PRO A 15 -1.30 -15.08 17.76
CA PRO A 15 -2.08 -14.83 18.96
C PRO A 15 -3.02 -13.66 18.71
N LEU A 16 -4.32 -13.88 18.95
CA LEU A 16 -5.34 -12.84 18.83
C LEU A 16 -5.69 -12.29 20.22
N THR A 17 -5.72 -10.97 20.32
CA THR A 17 -6.29 -10.26 21.46
C THR A 17 -7.82 -10.35 21.43
N GLU A 18 -8.48 -9.89 22.48
CA GLU A 18 -9.95 -9.86 22.49
C GLU A 18 -10.53 -8.88 21.47
N GLN A 19 -9.89 -7.71 21.32
CA GLN A 19 -10.27 -6.72 20.31
C GLN A 19 -10.15 -7.28 18.89
N ASP A 20 -9.12 -8.10 18.62
CA ASP A 20 -9.00 -8.76 17.32
C ASP A 20 -10.15 -9.73 17.07
N ARG A 21 -10.60 -10.46 18.10
CA ARG A 21 -11.73 -11.39 17.99
C ARG A 21 -13.04 -10.65 17.73
N GLU A 22 -13.31 -9.60 18.49
CA GLU A 22 -14.50 -8.76 18.34
C GLU A 22 -14.57 -8.16 16.93
N LEU A 23 -13.46 -7.60 16.44
CA LEU A 23 -13.38 -7.05 15.08
C LEU A 23 -13.60 -8.14 14.02
N LEU A 24 -12.98 -9.31 14.16
CA LEU A 24 -13.15 -10.41 13.22
C LEU A 24 -14.59 -10.94 13.21
N GLU A 25 -15.27 -10.94 14.35
CA GLU A 25 -16.69 -11.28 14.44
C GLU A 25 -17.56 -10.22 13.77
N ALA A 26 -17.31 -8.93 14.02
CA ALA A 26 -18.01 -7.84 13.36
C ALA A 26 -17.85 -7.90 11.83
N ILE A 27 -16.63 -8.11 11.32
CA ILE A 27 -16.35 -8.23 9.89
C ILE A 27 -17.08 -9.42 9.25
N ARG A 28 -17.21 -10.53 9.98
CA ARG A 28 -17.92 -11.72 9.49
C ARG A 28 -19.44 -11.57 9.54
N THR A 29 -19.94 -10.68 10.38
CA THR A 29 -21.37 -10.44 10.55
C THR A 29 -21.87 -9.52 9.43
N PRO A 30 -22.74 -10.00 8.53
CA PRO A 30 -23.22 -9.18 7.41
C PRO A 30 -23.94 -7.92 7.87
N GLY A 31 -23.62 -6.78 7.24
CA GLY A 31 -24.32 -5.51 7.48
C GLY A 31 -23.84 -4.72 8.70
N THR A 32 -22.85 -5.21 9.45
CA THR A 32 -22.14 -4.37 10.41
C THR A 32 -21.34 -3.28 9.68
N PRO A 33 -21.06 -2.13 10.33
CA PRO A 33 -20.20 -1.10 9.76
C PRO A 33 -18.84 -1.65 9.32
N GLU A 34 -18.23 -2.53 10.11
CA GLU A 34 -16.93 -3.14 9.85
C GLU A 34 -16.98 -4.06 8.63
N ASN A 35 -18.02 -4.89 8.51
CA ASN A 35 -18.23 -5.76 7.34
C ASN A 35 -18.38 -4.94 6.06
N VAL A 36 -19.12 -3.83 6.09
CA VAL A 36 -19.30 -2.94 4.94
C VAL A 36 -17.99 -2.24 4.58
N ALA A 37 -17.27 -1.72 5.57
CA ALA A 37 -15.99 -1.03 5.36
C ALA A 37 -14.94 -1.96 4.75
N VAL A 38 -14.79 -3.18 5.26
CA VAL A 38 -13.81 -4.15 4.73
C VAL A 38 -14.17 -4.57 3.31
N GLN A 39 -15.45 -4.79 2.99
CA GLN A 39 -15.85 -5.09 1.62
C GLN A 39 -15.50 -3.96 0.64
N ALA A 40 -15.72 -2.71 1.04
CA ALA A 40 -15.37 -1.55 0.24
C ALA A 40 -13.85 -1.45 0.01
N LEU A 41 -13.05 -1.64 1.06
CA LEU A 41 -11.58 -1.58 0.99
C LEU A 41 -10.98 -2.77 0.22
N ALA A 42 -11.52 -3.96 0.40
CA ALA A 42 -11.04 -5.17 -0.27
C ALA A 42 -11.51 -5.30 -1.72
N GLY A 43 -12.52 -4.52 -2.13
CA GLY A 43 -13.13 -4.61 -3.46
C GLY A 43 -13.85 -5.93 -3.72
N GLN A 44 -14.25 -6.66 -2.67
CA GLN A 44 -14.92 -7.95 -2.76
C GLN A 44 -16.00 -8.11 -1.70
N THR A 45 -17.03 -8.89 -2.03
CA THR A 45 -18.12 -9.21 -1.09
C THR A 45 -17.70 -10.33 -0.16
N LEU A 46 -17.87 -10.13 1.15
CA LEU A 46 -17.64 -11.15 2.16
C LEU A 46 -18.94 -11.94 2.38
N SER A 47 -18.87 -13.26 2.21
CA SER A 47 -19.99 -14.17 2.48
C SER A 47 -20.27 -14.25 3.99
N PRO A 48 -21.53 -14.47 4.43
CA PRO A 48 -21.83 -14.81 5.83
C PRO A 48 -21.07 -16.05 6.33
N GLU A 49 -20.72 -16.96 5.42
CA GLU A 49 -19.96 -18.19 5.70
C GLU A 49 -18.44 -17.98 5.75
N THR A 50 -17.98 -16.73 5.67
CA THR A 50 -16.55 -16.40 5.75
C THR A 50 -15.98 -16.89 7.07
N SER A 51 -14.93 -17.72 6.99
CA SER A 51 -14.21 -18.20 8.17
C SER A 51 -13.36 -17.08 8.80
N THR A 52 -13.04 -17.19 10.09
CA THR A 52 -12.13 -16.25 10.77
C THR A 52 -10.79 -16.11 10.05
N SER A 53 -10.21 -17.20 9.55
CA SER A 53 -8.96 -17.16 8.80
C SER A 53 -9.10 -16.40 7.48
N ALA A 54 -10.23 -16.54 6.77
CA ALA A 54 -10.48 -15.81 5.54
C ALA A 54 -10.73 -14.31 5.79
N ALA A 55 -11.44 -13.97 6.87
CA ALA A 55 -11.61 -12.57 7.30
C ALA A 55 -10.26 -11.93 7.67
N LEU A 56 -9.43 -12.63 8.44
CA LEU A 56 -8.09 -12.18 8.79
C LEU A 56 -7.19 -12.03 7.56
N HIS A 57 -7.24 -12.99 6.63
CA HIS A 57 -6.48 -12.89 5.39
C HIS A 57 -6.89 -11.67 4.56
N THR A 58 -8.20 -11.41 4.47
CA THR A 58 -8.73 -10.22 3.78
C THR A 58 -8.21 -8.93 4.42
N LEU A 59 -8.19 -8.85 5.75
CA LEU A 59 -7.60 -7.69 6.45
C LEU A 59 -6.11 -7.51 6.14
N ILE A 60 -5.35 -8.60 6.09
CA ILE A 60 -3.93 -8.56 5.73
C ILE A 60 -3.75 -8.07 4.29
N ASP A 61 -4.60 -8.50 3.36
CA ASP A 61 -4.53 -8.05 1.97
C ASP A 61 -4.88 -6.57 1.84
N VAL A 62 -5.91 -6.10 2.54
CA VAL A 62 -6.27 -4.67 2.62
C VAL A 62 -5.10 -3.85 3.17
N ALA A 63 -4.52 -4.27 4.30
CA ALA A 63 -3.39 -3.59 4.92
C ALA A 63 -2.16 -3.59 4.00
N ARG A 64 -1.89 -4.72 3.32
CA ARG A 64 -0.80 -4.84 2.34
C ARG A 64 -0.97 -3.83 1.20
N ASN A 65 -2.18 -3.69 0.66
CA ASN A 65 -2.45 -2.75 -0.42
C ASN A 65 -2.25 -1.30 0.06
N ALA A 66 -2.76 -0.95 1.24
CA ALA A 66 -2.55 0.38 1.83
C ALA A 66 -1.06 0.70 2.02
N VAL A 67 -0.26 -0.27 2.49
CA VAL A 67 1.20 -0.10 2.62
C VAL A 67 1.87 0.10 1.24
N LEU A 68 1.45 -0.66 0.22
CA LEU A 68 2.00 -0.52 -1.12
C LEU A 68 1.65 0.84 -1.74
N GLU A 69 0.42 1.32 -1.56
CA GLU A 69 0.00 2.65 -2.00
C GLU A 69 0.84 3.74 -1.34
N GLU A 70 1.08 3.66 -0.04
CA GLU A 70 1.92 4.62 0.70
C GLU A 70 3.38 4.59 0.24
N VAL A 71 3.94 3.40 0.00
CA VAL A 71 5.30 3.23 -0.54
C VAL A 71 5.41 3.86 -1.93
N MET A 72 4.42 3.65 -2.80
CA MET A 72 4.39 4.24 -4.13
C MET A 72 4.29 5.77 -4.05
N ALA A 73 3.40 6.29 -3.20
CA ALA A 73 3.25 7.73 -2.98
C ALA A 73 4.57 8.37 -2.50
N THR A 74 5.22 7.76 -1.51
CA THR A 74 6.52 8.23 -0.99
C THR A 74 7.63 8.14 -2.04
N GLY A 75 7.67 7.04 -2.81
CA GLY A 75 8.64 6.86 -3.88
C GLY A 75 8.50 7.89 -5.00
N TYR A 76 7.26 8.20 -5.41
CA TYR A 76 7.01 9.26 -6.39
C TYR A 76 7.35 10.65 -5.85
N ALA A 77 7.06 10.93 -4.58
CA ALA A 77 7.47 12.19 -3.95
C ALA A 77 8.99 12.35 -3.93
N ALA A 78 9.74 11.29 -3.62
CA ALA A 78 11.20 11.31 -3.64
C ALA A 78 11.76 11.51 -5.07
N LEU A 79 11.16 10.86 -6.08
CA LEU A 79 11.56 11.03 -7.47
C LEU A 79 11.28 12.46 -7.95
N ALA A 80 10.12 13.03 -7.62
CA ALA A 80 9.79 14.42 -7.95
C ALA A 80 10.78 15.41 -7.32
N ALA A 81 11.13 15.21 -6.04
CA ALA A 81 12.12 16.04 -5.35
C ALA A 81 13.52 15.97 -6.00
N ALA A 82 13.95 14.78 -6.44
CA ALA A 82 15.22 14.62 -7.14
C ALA A 82 15.24 15.37 -8.49
N HIS A 83 14.12 15.36 -9.22
CA HIS A 83 13.98 16.10 -10.48
C HIS A 83 14.06 17.63 -10.26
N ASP A 84 13.42 18.15 -9.20
CA ASP A 84 13.46 19.58 -8.89
C ASP A 84 14.89 20.06 -8.61
N ASP A 85 15.67 19.29 -7.85
CA ASP A 85 17.06 19.62 -7.49
C ASP A 85 18.00 19.65 -8.71
N GLU A 86 17.86 18.71 -9.65
CA GLU A 86 18.60 18.68 -10.92
C GLU A 86 18.27 19.91 -11.78
N ASP A 87 16.99 20.27 -11.89
CA ASP A 87 16.54 21.46 -12.61
C ASP A 87 17.07 22.76 -11.99
N HIS A 88 17.12 22.82 -10.67
CA HIS A 88 17.71 23.94 -9.95
C HIS A 88 19.21 24.05 -10.22
N ALA A 89 19.94 22.92 -10.28
CA ALA A 89 21.36 22.89 -10.60
C ALA A 89 21.63 23.34 -12.05
N PHE A 90 20.83 22.85 -13.00
CA PHE A 90 20.95 23.23 -14.41
C PHE A 90 20.71 24.74 -14.62
N ARG A 91 19.66 25.29 -13.99
CA ARG A 91 19.36 26.74 -14.04
C ARG A 91 20.50 27.58 -13.47
N ARG A 92 21.14 27.15 -12.38
CA ARG A 92 22.32 27.84 -11.81
C ARG A 92 23.51 27.80 -12.77
N ALA A 93 23.80 26.65 -13.38
CA ALA A 93 24.90 26.50 -14.33
C ALA A 93 24.68 27.30 -15.63
N ALA A 94 23.44 27.37 -16.12
CA ALA A 94 23.10 28.20 -17.29
C ALA A 94 23.33 29.69 -17.01
N ARG A 95 22.90 30.20 -15.85
CA ARG A 95 23.10 31.62 -15.46
C ARG A 95 24.57 32.01 -15.35
N ARG A 96 25.43 31.14 -14.81
CA ARG A 96 26.88 31.39 -14.73
C ARG A 96 27.49 31.56 -16.12
N ARG A 97 27.15 30.67 -17.06
CA ARG A 97 27.64 30.75 -18.44
C ARG A 97 27.17 32.01 -19.17
N THR A 98 25.92 32.44 -18.98
CA THR A 98 25.43 33.69 -19.60
C THR A 98 26.12 34.92 -19.02
N ALA A 99 26.45 34.93 -17.73
CA ALA A 99 27.18 36.02 -17.10
C ALA A 99 28.65 36.10 -17.57
N GLU A 100 29.28 34.95 -17.81
CA GLU A 100 30.65 34.88 -18.37
C GLU A 100 30.69 35.40 -19.82
N VAL A 101 29.70 35.06 -20.65
CA VAL A 101 29.61 35.51 -22.06
C VAL A 101 29.27 37.01 -22.19
N ALA A 102 28.62 37.62 -21.20
CA ALA A 102 28.27 39.04 -21.21
C ALA A 102 29.36 39.96 -20.65
N ALA A 103 30.44 39.39 -20.11
CA ALA A 103 31.57 40.11 -19.51
C ALA A 103 32.80 40.23 -20.45
N ASP A 104 32.75 39.57 -21.61
CA ASP A 104 33.65 39.77 -22.76
C ASP A 104 33.06 40.78 -23.76
#